data_AF-A0A0F9IT32-F1
#
_entry.id   AF-A0A0F9IT32-F1
#
_cell.length_a   1.000
_cell.length_b   1.000
_cell.length_c   1.000
_cell.angle_alpha   90.00
_cell.angle_beta   90.00
_cell.angle_gamma   90.00
#
_symmetry.space_group_name_H-M   'P 1'
#
loop_
_entity.id
_entity.type
_entity.pdbx_description
1 polymer ?
#
loop_
_entity_poly.entity_id
_entity_poly.type
_entity_poly.pdbx_seq_one_letter_code
_entity_poly.pdbx_strand_id
1 'polypeptide(L)'
;MRVYFIKKARQGMKLRKCVRCSEEIKIGEPYRFITPRFGGKRCFCQKHPPRQSDLTGGKLGELYGIQEGLEDDLVSFQRDGEVDMEASLSEAADEADRIADEYEGSIQNMPDSLQQSPVAEECQERAEASREWAEELRGVTLPEEPGETEAESEGEEDEEEDEAMDTWRDEVVGEVETAVSALQI
;
A
#
# COMPACT_ATOMS: atom_id res chain seq x y z
N MET A 1 0.44 -16.70 -7.31
CA MET A 1 1.61 -17.39 -6.71
C MET A 1 1.16 -18.31 -5.56
N ARG A 2 1.83 -19.43 -5.24
CA ARG A 2 1.41 -20.30 -4.12
C ARG A 2 2.12 -19.92 -2.81
N VAL A 3 1.34 -19.68 -1.76
CA VAL A 3 1.86 -19.50 -0.40
C VAL A 3 1.97 -20.85 0.29
N TYR A 4 3.14 -21.13 0.85
CA TYR A 4 3.41 -22.33 1.63
C TYR A 4 3.52 -21.96 3.11
N PHE A 5 2.73 -22.63 3.96
CA PHE A 5 2.80 -22.48 5.41
C PHE A 5 3.57 -23.64 6.04
N ILE A 6 4.61 -23.32 6.81
CA ILE A 6 5.42 -24.28 7.56
C ILE A 6 5.13 -24.07 9.04
N LYS A 7 4.58 -25.11 9.69
CA LYS A 7 4.19 -25.05 11.10
C LYS A 7 5.37 -24.91 12.07
N LYS A 8 6.52 -25.48 11.74
CA LYS A 8 7.72 -25.47 12.58
C LYS A 8 8.98 -25.46 11.71
N ALA A 9 9.84 -24.45 11.87
CA ALA A 9 11.15 -24.41 11.25
C ALA A 9 12.01 -25.60 11.74
N ARG A 10 12.62 -26.34 10.82
CA ARG A 10 13.38 -27.56 11.13
C ARG A 10 14.81 -27.24 11.54
N GLN A 11 15.34 -28.00 12.49
CA GLN A 11 16.75 -27.98 12.86
C GLN A 11 17.62 -28.39 11.65
N GLY A 12 18.70 -27.65 11.39
CA GLY A 12 19.62 -27.91 10.27
C GLY A 12 19.33 -27.16 8.96
N MET A 13 18.22 -26.41 8.86
CA MET A 13 18.09 -25.42 7.78
C MET A 13 18.86 -24.14 8.13
N LYS A 14 19.42 -23.47 7.11
CA LYS A 14 19.96 -22.11 7.26
C LYS A 14 18.87 -21.20 7.83
N LEU A 15 19.21 -20.40 8.84
CA LEU A 15 18.33 -19.38 9.40
C LEU A 15 17.86 -18.47 8.27
N ARG A 16 16.55 -18.19 8.25
CA ARG A 16 15.90 -17.40 7.22
C ARG A 16 15.45 -16.10 7.85
N LYS A 17 15.62 -14.98 7.16
CA LYS A 17 15.12 -13.69 7.60
C LYS A 17 13.73 -13.46 7.04
N CYS A 18 12.86 -12.85 7.84
CA CYS A 18 11.60 -12.32 7.34
C CYS A 18 11.90 -11.19 6.36
N VAL A 19 11.24 -11.18 5.20
CA VAL A 19 11.41 -10.11 4.20
C VAL A 19 10.94 -8.76 4.76
N ARG A 20 9.85 -8.74 5.53
CA ARG A 20 9.26 -7.50 6.06
C ARG A 20 10.02 -6.91 7.26
N CYS A 21 10.14 -7.66 8.36
CA CYS A 21 10.79 -7.15 9.56
C CYS A 21 12.29 -7.47 9.69
N SER A 22 12.90 -8.15 8.71
CA SER A 22 14.31 -8.57 8.75
C SER A 22 14.76 -9.48 9.90
N GLU A 23 13.87 -9.85 10.83
CA GLU A 23 14.16 -10.74 11.96
C GLU A 23 14.42 -12.19 11.48
N GLU A 24 15.35 -12.87 12.15
CA GLU A 24 15.65 -14.28 11.89
C GLU A 24 14.57 -15.20 12.47
N ILE A 25 13.99 -16.03 11.61
CA ILE A 25 13.01 -17.05 12.00
C ILE A 25 13.74 -18.17 12.73
N LYS A 26 13.47 -18.31 14.03
CA LYS A 26 14.15 -19.27 14.90
C LYS A 26 13.66 -20.70 14.63
N ILE A 27 14.47 -21.67 15.05
CA ILE A 27 14.12 -23.09 14.95
C ILE A 27 12.85 -23.34 15.77
N GLY A 28 11.89 -24.06 15.18
CA GLY A 28 10.60 -24.33 15.80
C GLY A 28 9.51 -23.31 15.49
N GLU A 29 9.84 -22.09 15.05
CA GLU A 29 8.84 -21.07 14.75
C GLU A 29 8.08 -21.37 13.44
N PRO A 30 6.78 -21.08 13.39
CA PRO A 30 6.01 -21.16 12.16
C PRO A 30 6.37 -19.99 11.22
N TYR A 31 6.37 -20.26 9.92
CA TYR A 31 6.63 -19.23 8.92
C TYR A 31 5.91 -19.53 7.60
N ARG A 32 5.74 -18.50 6.78
CA ARG A 32 5.24 -18.60 5.41
C ARG A 32 6.38 -18.37 4.43
N PHE A 33 6.28 -18.96 3.25
CA PHE A 33 7.19 -18.61 2.17
C PHE A 33 6.49 -18.68 0.83
N ILE A 34 7.05 -17.93 -0.11
CA ILE A 34 6.67 -17.95 -1.51
C ILE A 34 7.92 -18.19 -2.36
N THR A 35 7.71 -18.77 -3.53
CA THR A 35 8.77 -18.97 -4.51
C THR A 35 8.32 -18.28 -5.80
N PRO A 36 8.76 -17.04 -6.05
CA PRO A 36 8.43 -16.34 -7.29
C PRO A 36 9.02 -17.10 -8.49
N ARG A 37 8.46 -16.86 -9.68
CA ARG A 37 8.96 -17.47 -10.93
C ARG A 37 10.41 -17.07 -11.20
N PHE A 38 10.74 -15.82 -10.90
CA PHE A 38 12.08 -15.25 -11.02
C PHE A 38 12.57 -14.83 -9.64
N GLY A 39 13.81 -15.16 -9.30
CA GLY A 39 14.42 -14.83 -8.01
C GLY A 39 14.42 -15.98 -6.99
N GLY A 40 14.84 -15.65 -5.77
CA GLY A 40 14.96 -16.60 -4.67
C GLY A 40 13.68 -16.77 -3.84
N LYS A 41 13.66 -17.82 -3.02
CA LYS A 41 12.58 -18.05 -2.04
C LYS A 41 12.52 -16.91 -1.01
N ARG A 42 11.36 -16.27 -0.90
CA ARG A 42 11.07 -15.21 0.08
C ARG A 42 10.36 -15.79 1.30
N CYS A 43 10.78 -15.41 2.49
CA CYS A 43 10.29 -15.98 3.75
C CYS A 43 9.69 -14.90 4.65
N PHE A 44 8.65 -15.27 5.36
CA PHE A 44 7.77 -14.37 6.10
C PHE A 44 7.52 -14.97 7.47
N CYS A 45 7.77 -14.22 8.54
CA CYS A 45 7.46 -14.71 9.88
C CYS A 45 5.93 -14.85 10.07
N GLN A 46 5.50 -15.40 11.20
CA GLN A 46 4.07 -15.60 11.45
C GLN A 46 3.27 -14.29 11.46
N LYS A 47 3.88 -13.21 11.98
CA LYS A 47 3.27 -11.89 12.16
C LYS A 47 3.08 -11.13 10.86
N HIS A 48 3.98 -11.31 9.89
CA HIS A 48 3.99 -10.58 8.63
C HIS A 48 3.69 -11.56 7.48
N PRO A 49 2.43 -11.93 7.21
CA PRO A 49 2.10 -12.75 6.04
C PRO A 49 2.51 -12.03 4.74
N PRO A 50 2.78 -12.77 3.65
CA PRO A 50 2.98 -12.16 2.34
C PRO A 50 1.73 -11.38 1.94
N ARG A 51 1.91 -10.18 1.41
CA ARG A 51 0.80 -9.34 0.94
C ARG A 51 0.54 -9.54 -0.56
N GLN A 52 -0.42 -8.82 -1.12
CA GLN A 52 -0.81 -8.98 -2.53
C GLN A 52 0.30 -8.54 -3.47
N SER A 53 1.00 -7.45 -3.14
CA SER A 53 2.21 -6.97 -3.82
C SER A 53 3.31 -8.03 -3.93
N ASP A 54 3.46 -8.91 -2.93
CA ASP A 54 4.42 -10.02 -2.94
C ASP A 54 4.01 -11.18 -3.85
N LEU A 55 2.70 -11.37 -4.04
CA LEU A 55 2.11 -12.49 -4.79
C LEU A 55 1.91 -12.16 -6.26
N THR A 56 1.84 -10.87 -6.57
CA THR A 56 1.78 -10.28 -7.90
C THR A 56 3.17 -9.80 -8.30
N GLY A 57 3.47 -9.74 -9.61
CA GLY A 57 4.77 -9.30 -10.09
C GLY A 57 4.66 -8.20 -11.13
N GLY A 58 5.75 -7.49 -11.34
CA GLY A 58 5.79 -6.34 -12.26
C GLY A 58 4.97 -5.17 -11.73
N LYS A 59 4.55 -4.30 -12.66
CA LYS A 59 3.85 -3.04 -12.40
C LYS A 59 2.59 -3.17 -11.55
N LEU A 60 1.80 -4.22 -11.77
CA LEU A 60 0.61 -4.46 -10.94
C LEU A 60 0.98 -4.79 -9.48
N GLY A 61 2.10 -5.48 -9.27
CA GLY A 61 2.62 -5.70 -7.92
C GLY A 61 3.11 -4.42 -7.26
N GLU A 62 3.64 -3.47 -8.04
CA GLU A 62 4.02 -2.14 -7.57
C GLU A 62 2.80 -1.33 -7.15
N LEU A 63 1.72 -1.31 -7.95
CA LEU A 63 0.45 -0.65 -7.59
C LEU A 63 -0.13 -1.18 -6.27
N TYR A 64 -0.23 -2.51 -6.11
CA TYR A 64 -0.66 -3.08 -4.83
C TYR A 64 0.30 -2.72 -3.69
N GLY A 65 1.58 -2.54 -3.97
CA GLY A 65 2.57 -2.10 -2.97
C GLY A 65 2.32 -0.67 -2.50
N ILE A 66 1.92 0.24 -3.40
CA ILE A 66 1.54 1.62 -3.08
C ILE A 66 0.28 1.63 -2.23
N GLN A 67 -0.76 0.90 -2.67
CA GLN A 67 -2.01 0.75 -1.91
C GLN A 67 -1.74 0.25 -0.49
N GLU A 68 -0.97 -0.84 -0.37
CA GLU A 68 -0.57 -1.42 0.92
C GLU A 68 0.29 -0.47 1.78
N GLY A 69 0.98 0.49 1.14
CA GLY A 69 1.74 1.56 1.81
C GLY A 69 0.80 2.60 2.40
N LEU A 70 -0.17 3.09 1.63
CA LEU A 70 -1.22 3.98 2.12
C LEU A 70 -2.03 3.35 3.26
N GLU A 71 -2.33 2.06 3.18
CA GLU A 71 -2.98 1.32 4.29
C GLU A 71 -2.13 1.33 5.57
N ASP A 72 -0.79 1.21 5.45
CA ASP A 72 0.11 1.25 6.60
C ASP A 72 0.23 2.68 7.17
N ASP A 73 0.23 3.69 6.30
CA ASP A 73 0.23 5.10 6.66
C ASP A 73 -1.06 5.48 7.38
N LEU A 74 -2.23 5.03 6.90
CA LEU A 74 -3.52 5.22 7.55
C LEU A 74 -3.56 4.65 8.96
N VAL A 75 -3.09 3.42 9.14
CA VAL A 75 -3.03 2.79 10.46
C VAL A 75 -2.09 3.55 11.40
N SER A 76 -1.03 4.15 10.86
CA SER A 76 -0.09 4.95 11.64
C SER A 76 -0.66 6.33 11.98
N PHE A 77 -1.35 6.96 11.02
CA PHE A 77 -2.07 8.22 11.19
C PHE A 77 -3.17 8.10 12.25
N GLN A 78 -4.01 7.07 12.17
CA GLN A 78 -5.07 6.85 13.16
C GLN A 78 -4.52 6.63 14.57
N ARG A 79 -3.32 6.05 14.70
CA ARG A 79 -2.71 5.76 15.99
C ARG A 79 -2.07 6.99 16.63
N ASP A 80 -1.28 7.74 15.86
CA ASP A 80 -0.37 8.76 16.39
C ASP A 80 -0.57 10.15 15.78
N GLY A 81 -1.29 10.29 14.67
CA GLY A 81 -1.55 11.56 13.96
C GLY A 81 -0.34 12.17 13.24
N GLU A 82 0.85 11.58 13.34
CA GLU A 82 2.10 12.18 12.85
C GLU A 82 2.31 12.09 11.33
N VAL A 83 1.49 11.31 10.61
CA VAL A 83 1.64 11.10 9.17
C VAL A 83 0.97 12.23 8.41
N ASP A 84 1.73 12.88 7.52
CA ASP A 84 1.18 13.85 6.58
C ASP A 84 0.42 13.10 5.47
N MET A 85 -0.89 12.94 5.68
CA MET A 85 -1.75 12.20 4.75
C MET A 85 -1.87 12.87 3.38
N GLU A 86 -1.79 14.20 3.29
CA GLU A 86 -1.80 14.90 2.00
C GLU A 86 -0.55 14.57 1.19
N ALA A 87 0.61 14.59 1.83
CA ALA A 87 1.87 14.20 1.20
C ALA A 87 1.84 12.73 0.76
N SER A 88 1.41 11.80 1.62
CA SER A 88 1.28 10.38 1.28
C SER A 88 0.34 10.14 0.09
N LEU A 89 -0.82 10.81 0.04
CA LEU A 89 -1.76 10.75 -1.08
C LEU A 89 -1.15 11.27 -2.37
N SER A 90 -0.47 12.42 -2.33
CA SER A 90 0.18 13.01 -3.49
C SER A 90 1.29 12.12 -4.04
N GLU A 91 2.13 11.55 -3.17
CA GLU A 91 3.21 10.64 -3.56
C GLU A 91 2.65 9.36 -4.20
N ALA A 92 1.59 8.79 -3.62
CA ALA A 92 0.93 7.62 -4.17
C ALA A 92 0.29 7.89 -5.55
N ALA A 93 -0.35 9.05 -5.73
CA ALA A 93 -0.93 9.46 -7.01
C ALA A 93 0.14 9.64 -8.10
N ASP A 94 1.26 10.29 -7.77
CA ASP A 94 2.38 10.48 -8.70
C ASP A 94 3.01 9.14 -9.12
N GLU A 95 3.11 8.20 -8.19
CA GLU A 95 3.63 6.87 -8.48
C GLU A 95 2.65 6.02 -9.31
N ALA A 96 1.34 6.15 -9.07
CA ALA A 96 0.31 5.52 -9.90
C ALA A 96 0.33 6.06 -11.35
N ASP A 97 0.47 7.37 -11.53
CA ASP A 97 0.64 8.00 -12.85
C ASP A 97 1.91 7.53 -13.56
N ARG A 98 3.04 7.45 -12.84
CA ARG A 98 4.28 6.87 -13.38
C ARG A 98 4.03 5.47 -13.94
N ILE A 99 3.32 4.63 -13.18
CA ILE A 99 3.02 3.25 -13.61
C ILE A 99 2.09 3.24 -14.84
N ALA A 100 1.10 4.14 -14.92
CA ALA A 100 0.25 4.30 -16.09
C ALA A 100 1.07 4.66 -17.34
N ASP A 101 1.97 5.64 -17.24
CA ASP A 101 2.86 6.05 -18.33
C ASP A 101 3.78 4.90 -18.77
N GLU A 102 4.24 4.06 -17.83
CA GLU A 102 5.01 2.88 -18.19
C GLU A 102 4.19 1.85 -18.97
N TYR A 103 2.90 1.65 -18.64
CA TYR A 103 2.02 0.78 -19.41
C TYR A 103 1.84 1.30 -20.84
N GLU A 104 1.56 2.59 -21.01
CA GLU A 104 1.45 3.22 -22.32
C GLU A 104 2.76 3.15 -23.12
N GLY A 105 3.89 3.42 -22.48
CA GLY A 105 5.21 3.26 -23.07
C GLY A 105 5.46 1.82 -23.51
N SER A 106 4.90 0.83 -22.81
CA SER A 106 5.00 -0.58 -23.22
C SER A 106 4.20 -0.86 -24.50
N ILE A 107 3.02 -0.25 -24.65
CA ILE A 107 2.18 -0.32 -25.87
C ILE A 107 2.90 0.34 -27.04
N GLN A 108 3.42 1.56 -26.85
CA GLN A 108 4.12 2.31 -27.90
C GLN A 108 5.39 1.61 -28.40
N ASN A 109 6.05 0.84 -27.54
CA ASN A 109 7.22 0.04 -27.91
C ASN A 109 6.85 -1.31 -28.56
N MET A 110 5.56 -1.70 -28.61
CA MET A 110 5.14 -2.89 -29.34
C MET A 110 5.16 -2.64 -30.86
N PRO A 111 5.51 -3.65 -31.69
CA PRO A 111 5.34 -3.57 -33.14
C PRO A 111 3.88 -3.27 -33.51
N ASP A 112 3.65 -2.52 -34.60
CA ASP A 112 2.31 -2.10 -35.05
C ASP A 112 1.30 -3.26 -35.13
N SER A 113 1.75 -4.46 -35.53
CA SER A 113 0.89 -5.65 -35.62
C SER A 113 0.38 -6.18 -34.27
N LEU A 114 1.01 -5.79 -33.15
CA LEU A 114 0.68 -6.22 -31.80
C LEU A 114 0.04 -5.12 -30.95
N GLN A 115 0.02 -3.87 -31.43
CA GLN A 115 -0.62 -2.75 -30.72
C GLN A 115 -2.14 -2.88 -30.61
N GLN A 116 -2.77 -3.69 -31.47
CA GLN A 116 -4.20 -4.05 -31.40
C GLN A 116 -4.42 -5.48 -30.86
N SER A 117 -3.42 -6.04 -30.18
CA SER A 117 -3.55 -7.38 -29.59
C SER A 117 -4.24 -7.30 -28.22
N PRO A 118 -4.82 -8.42 -27.73
CA PRO A 118 -5.42 -8.46 -26.39
C PRO A 118 -4.49 -8.02 -25.25
N VAL A 119 -3.18 -8.18 -25.43
CA VAL A 119 -2.18 -7.74 -24.43
C VAL A 119 -2.03 -6.22 -24.41
N ALA A 120 -2.14 -5.57 -25.58
CA ALA A 120 -2.12 -4.11 -25.66
C ALA A 120 -3.41 -3.51 -25.08
N GLU A 121 -4.56 -4.13 -25.35
CA GLU A 121 -5.85 -3.77 -24.72
C GLU A 121 -5.75 -3.88 -23.19
N GLU A 122 -5.26 -5.00 -22.65
CA GLU A 122 -5.08 -5.19 -21.20
C GLU A 122 -4.10 -4.15 -20.58
N CYS A 123 -3.04 -3.77 -21.29
CA CYS A 123 -2.14 -2.72 -20.83
C CYS A 123 -2.83 -1.35 -20.83
N GLN A 124 -3.68 -1.08 -21.81
CA GLN A 124 -4.41 0.17 -21.91
C GLN A 124 -5.45 0.28 -20.79
N GLU A 125 -6.25 -0.76 -20.55
CA GLU A 125 -7.20 -0.82 -19.44
C GLU A 125 -6.51 -0.56 -18.09
N ARG A 126 -5.33 -1.14 -17.88
CA ARG A 126 -4.55 -0.91 -16.65
C ARG A 126 -3.99 0.49 -16.54
N ALA A 127 -3.54 1.09 -17.65
CA ALA A 127 -3.07 2.47 -17.66
C ALA A 127 -4.21 3.44 -17.31
N GLU A 128 -5.38 3.24 -17.92
CA GLU A 128 -6.59 4.02 -17.64
C GLU A 128 -7.03 3.88 -16.18
N ALA A 129 -7.13 2.65 -15.66
CA ALA A 129 -7.49 2.41 -14.25
C ALA A 129 -6.48 3.01 -13.26
N SER A 130 -5.18 2.99 -13.60
CA SER A 130 -4.14 3.57 -12.74
C SER A 130 -4.23 5.11 -12.70
N ARG A 131 -4.56 5.75 -13.83
CA ARG A 131 -4.79 7.20 -13.89
C ARG A 131 -6.07 7.62 -13.18
N GLU A 132 -7.15 6.87 -13.37
CA GLU A 132 -8.41 7.13 -12.67
C GLU A 132 -8.18 7.09 -11.16
N TRP A 133 -7.46 6.08 -10.67
CA TRP A 133 -7.10 6.01 -9.25
C TRP A 133 -6.19 7.17 -8.80
N ALA A 134 -5.21 7.57 -9.61
CA ALA A 134 -4.37 8.73 -9.29
C ALA A 134 -5.19 10.03 -9.19
N GLU A 135 -6.18 10.21 -10.08
CA GLU A 135 -7.12 11.34 -10.03
C GLU A 135 -8.02 11.29 -8.79
N GLU A 136 -8.52 10.11 -8.41
CA GLU A 136 -9.30 9.92 -7.18
C GLU A 136 -8.49 10.28 -5.94
N LEU A 137 -7.24 9.81 -5.84
CA LEU A 137 -6.35 10.12 -4.71
C LEU A 137 -6.09 11.64 -4.60
N ARG A 138 -5.87 12.33 -5.72
CA ARG A 138 -5.70 13.80 -5.73
C ARG A 138 -6.99 14.57 -5.47
N GLY A 139 -8.14 13.93 -5.71
CA GLY A 139 -9.45 14.50 -5.46
C GLY A 139 -9.87 14.45 -4.00
N VAL A 140 -9.18 13.67 -3.17
CA VAL A 140 -9.44 13.60 -1.72
C VAL A 140 -9.24 14.97 -1.10
N THR A 141 -10.26 15.47 -0.41
CA THR A 141 -10.19 16.72 0.36
C THR A 141 -10.25 16.34 1.83
N LEU A 142 -9.17 16.61 2.58
CA LEU A 142 -9.13 16.31 4.00
C LEU A 142 -9.89 17.39 4.80
N PRO A 143 -10.65 17.00 5.84
CA PRO A 143 -11.26 17.96 6.75
C PRO A 143 -10.18 18.78 7.48
N GLU A 144 -10.50 20.04 7.76
CA GLU A 144 -9.61 20.94 8.51
C GLU A 144 -9.39 20.42 9.93
N GLU A 145 -8.14 20.42 10.40
CA GLU A 145 -7.78 19.96 11.74
C GLU A 145 -8.43 20.86 12.80
N PRO A 146 -9.12 20.29 13.81
CA PRO A 146 -9.68 21.08 14.89
C PRO A 146 -8.54 21.60 15.78
N GLY A 147 -8.29 22.92 15.81
CA GLY A 147 -7.50 23.50 16.90
C GLY A 147 -6.39 24.50 16.59
N GLU A 148 -6.14 24.92 15.34
CA GLU A 148 -5.17 26.03 15.12
C GLU A 148 -5.70 27.42 15.53
N THR A 149 -6.85 27.52 16.20
CA THR A 149 -7.28 28.79 16.81
C THR A 149 -6.53 28.99 18.14
N GLU A 150 -5.61 29.97 18.17
CA GLU A 150 -4.85 30.44 19.35
C GLU A 150 -5.73 30.76 20.58
N ALA A 151 -6.25 29.75 21.26
CA ALA A 151 -6.99 29.89 22.50
C ALA A 151 -6.02 29.59 23.65
N GLU A 152 -5.46 30.65 24.25
CA GLU A 152 -4.82 30.59 25.57
C GLU A 152 -5.87 30.22 26.63
N SER A 153 -6.33 28.97 26.67
CA SER A 153 -7.27 28.47 27.69
C SER A 153 -6.53 27.66 28.74
N GLU A 154 -6.22 28.29 29.87
CA GLU A 154 -5.57 27.62 31.00
C GLU A 154 -6.58 26.73 31.75
N GLY A 155 -6.65 25.43 31.40
CA GLY A 155 -6.59 24.38 32.42
C GLY A 155 -7.73 23.38 32.62
N GLU A 156 -8.79 23.34 31.80
CA GLU A 156 -9.87 22.32 31.94
C GLU A 156 -10.41 21.75 30.60
N GLU A 157 -9.73 21.95 29.47
CA GLU A 157 -10.23 21.62 28.10
C GLU A 157 -9.70 20.30 27.49
N ASP A 158 -8.79 19.56 28.16
CA ASP A 158 -8.09 18.40 27.57
C ASP A 158 -9.03 17.27 27.06
N GLU A 159 -10.13 16.95 27.75
CA GLU A 159 -11.00 15.82 27.35
C GLU A 159 -11.85 16.11 26.10
N GLU A 160 -12.32 17.36 25.93
CA GLU A 160 -13.13 17.73 24.76
C GLU A 160 -12.27 17.88 23.50
N GLU A 161 -11.00 18.31 23.65
CA GLU A 161 -10.04 18.42 22.55
C GLU A 161 -9.62 17.03 22.03
N ASP A 162 -9.33 16.08 22.93
CA ASP A 162 -9.00 14.70 22.57
C ASP A 162 -10.16 14.03 21.79
N GLU A 163 -11.41 14.20 22.23
CA GLU A 163 -12.59 13.65 21.53
C GLU A 163 -12.79 14.29 20.14
N ALA A 164 -12.52 15.59 20.00
CA ALA A 164 -12.60 16.30 18.73
C ALA A 164 -11.52 15.82 17.75
N MET A 165 -10.29 15.63 18.23
CA MET A 165 -9.16 15.11 17.44
C MET A 165 -9.41 13.68 16.97
N ASP A 166 -9.92 12.81 17.82
CA ASP A 166 -10.24 11.43 17.44
C ASP A 166 -11.36 11.37 16.39
N THR A 167 -12.38 12.22 16.53
CA THR A 167 -13.46 12.32 15.53
C THR A 167 -12.93 12.81 14.19
N TRP A 168 -12.08 13.83 14.19
CA TRP A 168 -11.43 14.34 12.96
C TRP A 168 -10.56 13.27 12.30
N ARG A 169 -9.76 12.52 13.07
CA ARG A 169 -8.95 11.42 12.54
C ARG A 169 -9.81 10.35 11.88
N ASP A 170 -10.92 9.98 12.50
CA ASP A 170 -11.85 9.00 11.93
C ASP A 170 -12.50 9.50 10.63
N GLU A 171 -12.81 10.79 10.53
CA GLU A 171 -13.30 11.40 9.28
C GLU A 171 -12.23 11.38 8.17
N VAL A 172 -10.99 11.79 8.48
CA VAL A 172 -9.85 11.71 7.55
C VAL A 172 -9.66 10.28 7.06
N VAL A 173 -9.62 9.32 7.98
CA VAL A 173 -9.42 7.90 7.65
C VAL A 173 -10.56 7.41 6.75
N GLY A 174 -11.81 7.76 7.02
CA GLY A 174 -12.96 7.36 6.22
C GLY A 174 -12.90 7.87 4.77
N GLU A 175 -12.52 9.13 4.57
CA GLU A 175 -12.37 9.71 3.23
C GLU A 175 -11.23 9.04 2.46
N VAL A 176 -10.07 8.84 3.10
CA VAL A 176 -8.92 8.21 2.46
C VAL A 176 -9.15 6.73 2.19
N GLU A 177 -9.75 5.97 3.10
CA GLU A 177 -10.09 4.55 2.88
C GLU A 177 -11.00 4.36 1.67
N THR A 178 -11.92 5.31 1.45
CA THR A 178 -12.81 5.30 0.28
C THR A 178 -12.02 5.44 -1.02
N ALA A 179 -11.06 6.38 -1.08
CA ALA A 179 -10.21 6.57 -2.25
C ALA A 179 -9.21 5.43 -2.46
N VAL A 180 -8.61 4.90 -1.39
CA VAL A 180 -7.71 3.75 -1.46
C VAL A 180 -8.44 2.50 -1.97
N SER A 181 -9.69 2.31 -1.57
CA SER A 181 -10.52 1.17 -1.99
C SER A 181 -11.09 1.29 -3.41
N ALA A 182 -11.02 2.48 -4.00
CA ALA A 182 -11.57 2.73 -5.33
C ALA A 182 -10.72 2.11 -6.46
N LEU A 183 -9.48 1.70 -6.17
CA LEU A 183 -8.63 0.92 -7.08
C LEU A 183 -9.29 -0.42 -7.46
N GLN A 184 -9.92 -0.46 -8.64
CA GLN A 184 -10.51 -1.67 -9.22
C GLN A 184 -9.66 -2.17 -10.40
N ILE A 185 -8.64 -2.99 -10.11
CA ILE A 185 -7.80 -3.66 -11.12
C ILE A 185 -7.92 -5.19 -11.03
#